data_AF-A0AAV4NNT6-F1
#
_entry.id   AF-A0AAV4NNT6-F1
#
_cell.length_a   1.000
_cell.length_b   1.000
_cell.length_c   1.000
_cell.angle_alpha   90.00
_cell.angle_beta   90.00
_cell.angle_gamma   90.00
#
_symmetry.space_group_name_H-M   'P 1'
#
loop_
_entity.id
_entity.type
_entity.pdbx_description
1 polymer ?
#
loop_
_entity_poly.entity_id
_entity_poly.type
_entity_poly.pdbx_seq_one_letter_code
_entity_poly.pdbx_strand_id
1 'polypeptide(L)'
;MVHINYKDEAGLLKICEEGARMGFTGKQVIHPSQVPIVQRAFSPSHEKVEWAKELIRLFKKHQKEGKGAFTFRGAMIDKPLLLQAENIIKMSGQLND
;
A
#
# COMPACT_ATOMS: atom_id res chain seq x y z
N MET A 1 13.53 -0.16 -15.48
CA MET A 1 14.70 -1.02 -15.74
C MET A 1 14.48 -2.39 -15.10
N VAL A 2 14.73 -3.46 -15.84
CA VAL A 2 14.54 -4.86 -15.41
C VAL A 2 15.74 -5.31 -14.56
N HIS A 3 15.52 -6.14 -13.55
CA HIS A 3 16.60 -6.75 -12.78
C HIS A 3 17.02 -8.06 -13.46
N ILE A 4 18.16 -8.04 -14.16
CA ILE A 4 18.60 -9.11 -15.08
C ILE A 4 19.17 -10.32 -14.32
N ASN A 5 19.85 -10.08 -13.19
CA ASN A 5 20.42 -11.16 -12.39
C ASN A 5 19.35 -11.87 -11.54
N TYR A 6 18.63 -12.81 -12.12
CA TYR A 6 17.50 -13.49 -11.46
C TYR A 6 17.88 -14.30 -10.21
N LYS A 7 19.18 -14.57 -9.97
CA LYS A 7 19.68 -15.25 -8.77
C LYS A 7 19.92 -14.29 -7.60
N ASP A 8 19.99 -12.98 -7.86
CA ASP A 8 20.16 -11.96 -6.82
C ASP A 8 18.80 -11.54 -6.26
N GLU A 9 18.25 -12.40 -5.41
CA GLU A 9 16.95 -12.17 -4.77
C GLU A 9 16.98 -10.98 -3.79
N ALA A 10 18.09 -10.77 -3.10
CA ALA A 10 18.25 -9.68 -2.14
C ALA A 10 18.31 -8.32 -2.85
N GLY A 11 19.08 -8.21 -3.94
CA GLY A 11 19.14 -7.01 -4.77
C GLY A 11 17.80 -6.73 -5.44
N LEU A 12 17.10 -7.77 -5.91
CA LEU A 12 15.74 -7.63 -6.43
C LEU A 12 14.79 -7.04 -5.38
N LEU A 13 14.76 -7.60 -4.17
CA LEU A 13 13.88 -7.13 -3.09
C LEU A 13 14.13 -5.66 -2.77
N LYS A 14 15.39 -5.27 -2.57
CA LYS A 14 15.77 -3.89 -2.24
C LYS A 14 15.26 -2.89 -3.29
N ILE A 15 15.47 -3.18 -4.58
CA ILE A 15 15.01 -2.31 -5.68
C ILE A 15 13.48 -2.27 -5.74
N CYS A 16 12.79 -3.37 -5.45
CA CYS A 16 11.33 -3.39 -5.41
C CYS A 16 10.79 -2.54 -4.27
N GLU A 17 11.35 -2.65 -3.07
CA GLU A 17 10.94 -1.84 -1.92
C GLU A 17 11.19 -0.35 -2.14
N GLU A 18 12.32 0.01 -2.77
CA GLU A 18 12.59 1.38 -3.21
C GLU A 18 11.55 1.88 -4.21
N GLY A 19 11.24 1.08 -5.23
CA GLY A 19 10.19 1.38 -6.20
C GLY A 19 8.81 1.57 -5.56
N ALA A 20 8.43 0.69 -4.63
CA ALA A 20 7.17 0.80 -3.92
C ALA A 20 7.09 2.08 -3.07
N ARG A 21 8.19 2.48 -2.41
CA ARG A 21 8.27 3.75 -1.67
C ARG A 21 8.15 4.98 -2.58
N MET A 22 8.61 4.89 -3.83
CA MET A 22 8.46 5.94 -4.83
C MET A 22 7.08 5.99 -5.47
N GLY A 23 6.18 5.04 -5.15
CA GLY A 23 4.81 5.00 -5.69
C GLY A 23 4.64 4.16 -6.96
N PHE A 24 5.65 3.38 -7.37
CA PHE A 24 5.45 2.37 -8.40
C PHE A 24 4.50 1.28 -7.91
N THR A 25 3.68 0.74 -8.80
CA THR A 25 2.66 -0.29 -8.49
C THR A 25 3.12 -1.72 -8.82
N GLY A 26 4.34 -1.88 -9.34
CA GLY A 26 4.88 -3.18 -9.69
C GLY A 26 6.26 -3.09 -10.34
N LYS A 27 6.79 -4.24 -10.74
CA LYS A 27 8.07 -4.37 -11.45
C LYS A 27 7.96 -5.41 -12.55
N GLN A 28 8.60 -5.14 -13.68
CA GLN A 28 8.76 -6.11 -14.77
C GLN A 28 9.68 -7.26 -14.32
N VAL A 29 9.25 -8.51 -14.56
CA VAL A 29 9.98 -9.73 -14.22
C VAL A 29 10.34 -10.51 -15.47
N ILE A 30 11.44 -11.25 -15.42
CA ILE A 30 11.94 -12.08 -16.53
C ILE A 30 12.15 -13.55 -16.15
N HIS A 31 11.97 -13.90 -14.87
CA HIS A 31 12.12 -15.26 -14.38
C HIS A 31 11.06 -15.58 -13.31
N PRO A 32 10.49 -16.80 -13.27
CA PRO A 32 9.45 -17.16 -12.30
C PRO A 32 9.83 -16.96 -10.83
N SER A 33 11.10 -17.16 -10.45
CA SER A 33 11.57 -16.95 -9.07
C SER A 33 11.43 -15.51 -8.58
N GLN A 34 11.34 -14.53 -9.49
CA GLN A 34 11.19 -13.13 -9.13
C GLN A 34 9.75 -12.78 -8.72
N VAL A 35 8.76 -13.56 -9.17
CA VAL A 35 7.33 -13.26 -8.99
C VAL A 35 6.96 -13.14 -7.50
N PRO A 36 7.29 -14.09 -6.61
CA PRO A 36 6.91 -13.99 -5.20
C PRO A 36 7.55 -12.79 -4.50
N ILE A 37 8.78 -12.44 -4.87
CA ILE A 37 9.55 -11.33 -4.28
C ILE A 37 8.92 -10.00 -4.71
N VAL A 38 8.66 -9.84 -6.00
CA VAL A 38 8.02 -8.63 -6.54
C VAL A 38 6.63 -8.46 -5.96
N GLN A 39 5.79 -9.50 -5.98
CA GLN A 39 4.43 -9.40 -5.43
C GLN A 39 4.46 -9.00 -3.95
N ARG A 40 5.32 -9.64 -3.13
CA ARG A 40 5.46 -9.29 -1.72
C ARG A 40 5.86 -7.82 -1.51
N ALA A 41 6.79 -7.30 -2.31
CA ALA A 41 7.29 -5.93 -2.14
C ALA A 41 6.27 -4.85 -2.55
N PHE A 42 5.38 -5.15 -3.51
CA PHE A 42 4.37 -4.21 -4.00
C PHE A 42 2.97 -4.42 -3.40
N SER A 43 2.74 -5.51 -2.67
CA SER A 43 1.51 -5.72 -1.91
C SER A 43 1.56 -5.01 -0.56
N PRO A 44 0.47 -4.34 -0.13
CA PRO A 44 0.40 -3.77 1.21
C PRO A 44 0.46 -4.88 2.27
N SER A 45 1.13 -4.61 3.40
CA SER A 45 1.13 -5.52 4.54
C SER A 45 -0.26 -5.61 5.17
N HIS A 46 -0.54 -6.73 5.85
CA HIS A 46 -1.80 -6.92 6.57
C HIS A 46 -2.08 -5.76 7.55
N GLU A 47 -1.06 -5.33 8.29
CA GLU A 47 -1.16 -4.20 9.23
C GLU A 47 -1.56 -2.89 8.54
N LYS A 48 -1.01 -2.60 7.35
CA LYS A 48 -1.38 -1.42 6.56
C LYS A 48 -2.82 -1.49 6.08
N VAL A 49 -3.28 -2.68 5.70
CA VAL A 49 -4.68 -2.90 5.27
C VAL A 49 -5.63 -2.67 6.45
N GLU A 50 -5.34 -3.22 7.63
CA GLU A 50 -6.19 -3.01 8.81
C GLU A 50 -6.18 -1.55 9.28
N TRP A 51 -5.03 -0.88 9.23
CA TRP A 51 -4.96 0.57 9.45
C TRP A 51 -5.85 1.36 8.49
N ALA A 52 -5.82 1.03 7.20
CA ALA A 52 -6.62 1.70 6.17
C ALA A 52 -8.13 1.49 6.39
N LYS A 53 -8.55 0.26 6.73
CA LYS A 53 -9.96 -0.05 7.07
C LYS A 53 -10.44 0.76 8.25
N GLU A 54 -9.65 0.80 9.32
CA GLU A 54 -10.01 1.54 10.53
C GLU A 54 -10.14 3.05 10.25
N LEU A 55 -9.19 3.62 9.49
CA LEU A 55 -9.22 5.02 9.10
C LEU A 55 -10.47 5.35 8.29
N ILE A 56 -10.79 4.57 7.25
CA ILE A 56 -11.97 4.78 6.40
C ILE A 56 -13.25 4.73 7.25
N ARG A 57 -13.37 3.75 8.17
CA ARG A 57 -14.52 3.61 9.07
C ARG A 57 -14.70 4.83 9.97
N LEU A 58 -13.61 5.31 10.58
CA LEU A 58 -13.65 6.49 11.46
C LEU A 58 -13.95 7.76 10.67
N PHE A 59 -13.38 7.91 9.47
CA PHE A 59 -13.64 9.05 8.62
C PHE A 59 -15.13 9.13 8.25
N LYS A 60 -15.75 8.00 7.84
CA LYS A 60 -17.19 7.94 7.57
C LYS A 60 -18.04 8.33 8.78
N LYS A 61 -17.61 8.00 10.00
CA LYS A 61 -18.30 8.40 11.23
C LYS A 61 -18.19 9.92 11.46
N HIS A 62 -16.99 10.47 11.39
CA HIS A 62 -16.75 11.90 11.65
C HIS A 62 -17.30 12.82 10.56
N GLN A 63 -17.33 12.36 9.30
CA GLN A 63 -17.96 13.09 8.21
C GLN A 63 -19.47 13.30 8.44
N LYS A 64 -20.16 12.31 9.03
CA LYS A 64 -21.58 12.46 9.44
C LYS A 64 -21.77 13.48 10.57
N GLU A 65 -20.74 13.68 11.40
CA GLU A 65 -20.71 14.70 12.46
C GLU A 65 -20.29 16.09 11.94
N GLY A 66 -20.04 16.24 10.62
CA GLY A 66 -19.59 17.50 10.02
C GLY A 66 -18.11 17.84 10.28
N LYS A 67 -17.31 16.89 10.78
CA LYS A 67 -15.88 17.10 11.06
C LYS A 67 -15.02 16.68 9.87
N GLY A 68 -14.37 17.66 9.24
CA GLY A 68 -13.46 17.44 8.10
C GLY A 68 -12.06 16.96 8.46
N ALA A 69 -11.65 17.12 9.74
CA ALA A 69 -10.38 16.62 10.25
C ALA A 69 -10.56 16.12 11.70
N PHE A 70 -9.84 15.05 12.06
CA PHE A 70 -9.88 14.47 13.40
C PHE A 70 -8.54 13.80 13.77
N THR A 71 -8.34 13.51 15.04
CA THR A 71 -7.13 12.80 15.50
C THR A 71 -7.35 11.29 15.48
N PHE A 72 -6.43 10.54 14.87
CA PHE A 72 -6.39 9.08 14.86
C PHE A 72 -4.97 8.61 15.16
N ARG A 73 -4.80 7.76 16.19
CA ARG A 73 -3.50 7.24 16.63
C ARG A 73 -2.43 8.34 16.83
N GLY A 74 -2.84 9.49 17.36
CA GLY A 74 -1.97 10.64 17.60
C GLY A 74 -1.63 11.48 16.36
N ALA A 75 -2.14 11.13 15.17
CA ALA A 75 -1.97 11.89 13.93
C ALA A 75 -3.26 12.61 13.54
N MET A 76 -3.12 13.79 12.93
CA MET A 76 -4.24 14.50 12.30
C MET A 76 -4.59 13.82 10.97
N ILE A 77 -5.85 13.45 10.81
CA ILE A 77 -6.40 12.85 9.59
C ILE A 77 -7.24 13.88 8.85
N ASP A 78 -6.99 13.96 7.55
CA ASP A 78 -7.72 14.79 6.59
C ASP A 78 -8.06 13.97 5.32
N LYS A 79 -8.57 14.64 4.29
CA LYS A 79 -8.98 14.00 3.02
C LYS A 79 -7.82 13.31 2.27
N PRO A 80 -6.61 13.88 2.14
CA PRO A 80 -5.44 13.18 1.59
C PRO A 80 -5.17 11.81 2.23
N LEU A 81 -5.21 11.71 3.56
CA LEU A 81 -4.97 10.44 4.25
C LEU A 81 -6.10 9.42 4.00
N LEU A 82 -7.34 9.88 3.84
CA LEU A 82 -8.44 9.02 3.40
C LEU A 82 -8.17 8.42 2.02
N LEU A 83 -7.79 9.25 1.04
CA LEU A 83 -7.49 8.79 -0.32
C LEU A 83 -6.34 7.77 -0.33
N GLN A 84 -5.33 7.97 0.52
CA GLN A 84 -4.25 7.00 0.70
C GLN A 84 -4.77 5.67 1.25
N ALA A 85 -5.62 5.69 2.27
CA ALA A 85 -6.23 4.49 2.83
C ALA A 85 -7.08 3.74 1.78
N GLU A 86 -7.90 4.44 1.00
CA GLU A 86 -8.69 3.85 -0.09
C GLU A 86 -7.79 3.18 -1.14
N ASN A 87 -6.69 3.81 -1.51
CA ASN A 87 -5.70 3.23 -2.43
C ASN A 87 -5.07 1.94 -1.87
N ILE A 88 -4.77 1.89 -0.57
CA ILE A 88 -4.23 0.68 0.08
C ILE A 88 -5.25 -0.47 0.00
N ILE A 89 -6.52 -0.22 0.27
CA ILE A 89 -7.57 -1.25 0.14
C ILE A 89 -7.66 -1.72 -1.32
N LYS A 90 -7.58 -0.80 -2.28
CA LYS A 90 -7.64 -1.13 -3.71
C LYS A 90 -6.51 -2.06 -4.11
N MET A 91 -5.29 -1.73 -3.68
CA MET A 91 -4.09 -2.54 -3.95
C MET A 91 -4.12 -3.91 -3.25
N SER A 92 -4.83 -4.02 -2.12
CA SER A 92 -4.99 -5.31 -1.42
C SER A 92 -5.97 -6.28 -2.11
N GLY A 93 -6.68 -5.83 -3.16
CA GLY A 93 -7.71 -6.63 -3.83
C GLY A 93 -9.00 -6.79 -3.02
N GLN A 94 -9.17 -6.01 -1.95
CA GLN A 94 -10.33 -6.06 -1.05
C GLN A 94 -11.42 -5.04 -1.40
N LEU A 95 -11.30 -4.36 -2.54
CA LEU A 95 -12.34 -3.51 -3.12
C LEU A 95 -13.18 -4.33 -4.12
N ASN A 96 -13.91 -5.31 -3.60
CA ASN A 96 -14.98 -6.00 -4.32
C ASN A 96 -16.25 -5.92 -3.47
N ASP A 97 -16.91 -4.76 -3.51
CA ASP A 97 -18.31 -4.56 -3.16
C ASP A 97 -19.02 -3.96 -4.39
#